data_AF-A0A507EB17-F1
#
_entry.id   AF-A0A507EB17-F1
#
_cell.length_a   1.000
_cell.length_b   1.000
_cell.length_c   1.000
_cell.angle_alpha   90.00
_cell.angle_beta   90.00
_cell.angle_gamma   90.00
#
_symmetry.space_group_name_H-M   'P 1'
#
loop_
_entity.id
_entity.type
_entity.pdbx_description
1 polymer ?
#
loop_
_entity_poly.entity_id
_entity_poly.type
_entity_poly.pdbx_seq_one_letter_code
_entity_poly.pdbx_strand_id
1 'polypeptide(L)'
;MPKIVSSSTVSASSDLATAAEKNLHVYYCQLCGEYVLIIDKRLHKIPRRKTDNAYIITDQRTYKLNMKRGSPTIVKREGGYEKQVGWNCSRCDVPIGYDQGDDSEPYVYILENAVQASSSGEREAGPDGKVRDKRPSALQATADQLIRESKERVRLYG
;
A
#
# COMPACT_ATOMS: atom_id res chain seq x y z
N MET A 1 42.95 -0.37 35.38
CA MET A 1 42.87 0.52 34.20
C MET A 1 41.61 0.18 33.43
N PRO A 2 40.55 1.01 33.43
CA PRO A 2 39.40 0.76 32.58
C PRO A 2 39.72 1.21 31.15
N LYS A 3 39.57 0.31 30.17
CA LYS A 3 39.71 0.63 28.75
C LYS A 3 38.51 1.44 28.31
N ILE A 4 38.72 2.74 28.10
CA ILE A 4 37.78 3.65 27.46
C ILE A 4 37.63 3.19 26.01
N VAL A 5 36.46 2.67 25.65
CA VAL A 5 36.10 2.43 24.25
C VAL A 5 35.32 3.64 23.76
N SER A 6 35.94 4.41 22.87
CA SER A 6 35.34 5.55 22.20
C SER A 6 34.18 5.07 21.32
N SER A 7 32.93 5.24 21.77
CA SER A 7 31.77 5.03 20.91
C SER A 7 31.60 6.26 20.02
N SER A 8 32.15 6.20 18.81
CA SER A 8 31.99 7.24 17.81
C SER A 8 30.51 7.44 17.49
N THR A 9 29.97 8.59 17.89
CA THR A 9 28.72 9.14 17.37
C THR A 9 28.94 9.50 15.91
N VAL A 10 28.41 8.69 14.99
CA VAL A 10 28.33 9.04 13.57
C VAL A 10 27.08 9.90 13.40
N SER A 11 27.26 11.16 13.03
CA SER A 11 26.20 12.04 12.58
C SER A 11 26.66 12.81 11.34
N ALA A 12 25.68 13.09 10.47
CA ALA A 12 25.72 13.81 9.21
C ALA A 12 26.04 12.99 7.95
N SER A 13 24.97 12.65 7.20
CA SER A 13 24.78 12.96 5.76
C SER A 13 23.86 11.93 5.06
N SER A 14 22.56 11.87 5.42
CA SER A 14 21.47 11.34 4.55
C SER A 14 20.10 11.44 5.25
N ASP A 15 19.72 12.64 5.68
CA ASP A 15 18.46 12.94 6.39
C ASP A 15 17.19 12.86 5.50
N LEU A 16 17.18 12.03 4.46
CA LEU A 16 15.97 11.73 3.69
C LEU A 16 15.78 10.22 3.40
N ALA A 17 16.80 9.39 3.64
CA ALA A 17 16.77 7.98 3.30
C ALA A 17 16.57 7.03 4.49
N THR A 18 16.72 7.50 5.74
CA THR A 18 16.72 6.64 6.94
C THR A 18 15.42 6.65 7.75
N ALA A 19 14.53 7.63 7.56
CA ALA A 19 13.14 7.56 8.09
C ALA A 19 12.17 6.85 7.13
N ALA A 20 12.62 6.59 5.90
CA ALA A 20 11.86 6.02 4.80
C ALA A 20 12.17 4.53 4.58
N GLU A 21 12.44 3.77 5.64
CA GLU A 21 12.02 2.37 5.65
C GLU A 21 10.49 2.35 5.56
N LYS A 22 9.99 2.45 4.33
CA LYS A 22 8.59 2.72 3.96
C LYS A 22 7.67 1.82 4.79
N ASN A 23 6.95 2.42 5.74
CA ASN A 23 5.90 1.75 6.49
C ASN A 23 4.79 1.38 5.49
N LEU A 24 4.85 0.16 4.95
CA LEU A 24 3.79 -0.37 4.11
C LEU A 24 2.52 -0.52 4.96
N HIS A 25 1.43 0.02 4.45
CA HIS A 25 0.12 -0.06 5.08
C HIS A 25 -0.66 -1.19 4.43
N VAL A 26 -1.25 -2.04 5.27
CA VAL A 26 -2.07 -3.17 4.81
C VAL A 26 -3.53 -2.86 5.08
N TYR A 27 -4.34 -3.11 4.06
CA TYR A 27 -5.77 -2.91 4.06
C TYR A 27 -6.49 -4.23 3.84
N TYR A 28 -7.54 -4.43 4.62
CA TYR A 28 -8.35 -5.63 4.67
C TYR A 28 -9.74 -5.33 4.14
N CYS A 29 -10.36 -6.33 3.51
CA CYS A 29 -11.76 -6.27 3.11
C CYS A 29 -12.63 -5.96 4.33
N GLN A 30 -13.51 -4.96 4.21
CA GLN A 30 -14.41 -4.56 5.29
C GLN A 30 -15.34 -5.71 5.73
N LEU A 31 -15.74 -6.60 4.80
CA LEU A 31 -16.70 -7.66 5.08
C LEU A 31 -16.06 -8.93 5.68
N CYS A 32 -14.98 -9.44 5.08
CA CYS A 32 -14.44 -10.77 5.41
C CYS A 32 -13.06 -10.77 6.07
N GLY A 33 -12.43 -9.60 6.21
CA GLY A 33 -11.11 -9.47 6.83
C GLY A 33 -9.94 -10.04 6.01
N GLU A 34 -10.15 -10.41 4.75
CA GLU A 34 -9.07 -10.82 3.85
C GLU A 34 -8.17 -9.62 3.52
N TYR A 35 -6.85 -9.78 3.46
CA TYR A 35 -5.97 -8.68 3.03
C TYR A 35 -6.11 -8.49 1.51
N VAL A 36 -6.37 -7.25 1.09
CA VAL A 36 -6.71 -6.96 -0.31
C VAL A 36 -5.77 -5.93 -0.94
N LEU A 37 -5.15 -5.05 -0.14
CA LEU A 37 -4.25 -4.02 -0.62
C LEU A 37 -3.08 -3.80 0.34
N ILE A 38 -1.88 -3.68 -0.22
CA ILE A 38 -0.68 -3.20 0.47
C ILE A 38 -0.20 -1.95 -0.26
N ILE A 39 0.08 -0.85 0.44
CA ILE A 39 0.48 0.42 -0.19
C ILE A 39 1.47 1.21 0.70
N ASP A 40 2.37 1.94 0.08
CA ASP A 40 3.38 2.79 0.74
C ASP A 40 2.85 4.05 1.45
N LYS A 41 1.57 4.39 1.27
CA LYS A 41 0.95 5.59 1.86
C LYS A 41 -0.47 5.29 2.32
N ARG A 42 -0.85 5.87 3.47
CA ARG A 42 -2.22 5.72 4.00
C ARG A 42 -3.28 6.27 3.01
N LEU A 43 -4.40 5.56 2.86
CA LEU A 43 -5.46 5.90 1.89
C LEU A 43 -6.03 7.31 2.11
N HIS A 44 -6.22 7.74 3.36
CA HIS A 44 -6.71 9.10 3.63
C HIS A 44 -5.74 10.23 3.21
N LYS A 45 -4.47 9.89 2.89
CA LYS A 45 -3.46 10.87 2.42
C LYS A 45 -3.21 10.79 0.91
N ILE A 46 -3.94 9.95 0.18
CA ILE A 46 -3.88 9.90 -1.29
C ILE A 46 -5.06 10.65 -1.91
N PRO A 47 -4.92 11.17 -3.15
CA PRO A 47 -5.98 11.90 -3.81
C PRO A 47 -7.26 11.08 -3.95
N ARG A 48 -8.40 11.78 -3.96
CA ARG A 48 -9.72 11.17 -4.15
C ARG A 48 -10.31 11.66 -5.47
N ARG A 49 -11.01 10.76 -6.16
CA ARG A 49 -11.72 11.05 -7.40
C ARG A 49 -12.96 11.88 -7.09
N LYS A 50 -13.22 12.94 -7.87
CA LYS A 50 -14.36 13.85 -7.64
C LYS A 50 -15.72 13.21 -7.94
N THR A 51 -15.78 12.21 -8.81
CA THR A 51 -17.03 11.63 -9.31
C THR A 51 -17.66 10.63 -8.34
N ASP A 52 -16.87 9.86 -7.59
CA ASP A 52 -17.34 8.80 -6.70
C ASP A 52 -16.52 8.67 -5.40
N ASN A 53 -15.67 9.66 -5.11
CA ASN A 53 -14.86 9.72 -3.89
C ASN A 53 -13.88 8.55 -3.70
N ALA A 54 -13.63 7.75 -4.74
CA ALA A 54 -12.69 6.64 -4.72
C ALA A 54 -11.25 7.14 -4.53
N TYR A 55 -10.44 6.39 -3.79
CA TYR A 55 -9.02 6.69 -3.62
C TYR A 55 -8.24 6.35 -4.87
N ILE A 56 -7.38 7.26 -5.34
CA ILE A 56 -6.62 7.11 -6.58
C ILE A 56 -5.21 6.62 -6.27
N ILE A 57 -4.91 5.39 -6.70
CA ILE A 57 -3.58 4.79 -6.66
C ILE A 57 -2.94 4.93 -8.05
N THR A 58 -1.69 5.37 -8.09
CA THR A 58 -0.90 5.57 -9.31
C THR A 58 0.27 4.59 -9.37
N ASP A 59 0.81 4.35 -10.55
CA ASP A 59 2.03 3.54 -10.82
C ASP A 59 3.30 4.02 -10.11
N GLN A 60 3.39 5.31 -9.82
CA GLN A 60 4.47 5.92 -9.06
C GLN A 60 4.52 5.43 -7.61
N ARG A 61 3.45 4.81 -7.10
CA ARG A 61 3.39 4.25 -5.75
C ARG A 61 3.84 2.80 -5.74
N THR A 62 4.43 2.39 -4.62
CA THR A 62 4.65 0.97 -4.35
C THR A 62 3.38 0.39 -3.73
N TYR A 63 2.68 -0.48 -4.46
CA TYR A 63 1.49 -1.16 -3.98
C TYR A 63 1.35 -2.58 -4.53
N LYS A 64 0.52 -3.40 -3.88
CA LYS A 64 0.11 -4.73 -4.35
C LYS A 64 -1.36 -4.96 -4.06
N LEU A 65 -2.07 -5.46 -5.07
CA LEU A 65 -3.45 -5.89 -4.96
C LEU A 65 -3.49 -7.41 -4.76
N ASN A 66 -4.29 -7.86 -3.79
CA ASN A 66 -4.64 -9.26 -3.59
C ASN A 66 -6.14 -9.41 -3.79
N MET A 67 -6.56 -9.26 -5.04
CA MET A 67 -7.96 -9.19 -5.45
C MET A 67 -8.11 -9.94 -6.78
N LYS A 68 -9.33 -10.38 -7.09
CA LYS A 68 -9.64 -10.96 -8.38
C LYS A 68 -10.17 -9.88 -9.33
N ARG A 69 -9.77 -9.97 -10.59
CA ARG A 69 -10.25 -9.08 -11.64
C ARG A 69 -11.60 -9.59 -12.16
N GLY A 70 -12.57 -8.71 -12.21
CA GLY A 70 -13.90 -8.95 -12.75
C GLY A 70 -13.97 -8.73 -14.26
N SER A 71 -15.19 -8.82 -14.80
CA SER A 71 -15.46 -8.53 -16.21
C SER A 71 -15.54 -7.02 -16.48
N PRO A 72 -15.07 -6.54 -17.64
CA PRO A 72 -15.27 -5.16 -18.07
C PRO A 72 -16.77 -4.81 -18.10
N THR A 73 -17.12 -3.65 -17.56
CA THR A 73 -18.48 -3.12 -17.49
C THR A 73 -18.48 -1.67 -17.95
N ILE A 74 -19.54 -1.22 -18.62
CA ILE A 74 -19.71 0.19 -18.97
C ILE A 74 -20.62 0.85 -17.94
N VAL A 75 -20.13 1.90 -17.31
CA VAL A 75 -20.87 2.68 -16.30
C VAL A 75 -21.25 4.03 -16.88
N LYS A 76 -22.52 4.41 -16.75
CA LYS A 76 -23.02 5.73 -17.13
C LYS A 76 -22.71 6.74 -16.01
N ARG A 77 -22.05 7.83 -16.37
CA ARG A 77 -21.73 8.98 -15.51
C ARG A 77 -22.40 10.25 -16.06
N GLU A 78 -22.37 11.32 -15.29
CA GLU A 78 -22.91 12.62 -15.73
C GLU A 78 -22.22 13.13 -17.01
N GLY A 79 -20.91 12.90 -17.14
CA GLY A 79 -20.10 13.32 -18.29
C GLY A 79 -19.98 12.31 -19.44
N GLY A 80 -20.73 11.20 -19.43
CA GLY A 80 -20.68 10.18 -20.48
C GLY A 80 -20.59 8.75 -19.97
N TYR A 81 -19.97 7.87 -20.76
CA TYR A 81 -19.79 6.46 -20.43
C TYR A 81 -18.33 6.17 -20.10
N GLU A 82 -18.11 5.40 -19.04
CA GLU A 82 -16.79 4.96 -18.60
C GLU A 82 -16.71 3.44 -18.63
N LYS A 83 -15.66 2.89 -19.25
CA LYS A 83 -15.33 1.48 -19.11
C LYS A 83 -14.63 1.26 -17.77
N GLN A 84 -15.10 0.29 -17.00
CA GLN A 84 -14.54 -0.09 -15.72
C GLN A 84 -14.29 -1.60 -15.69
N VAL A 85 -13.13 -2.02 -15.19
CA VAL A 85 -12.85 -3.42 -14.86
C VAL A 85 -12.80 -3.53 -13.35
N GLY A 86 -13.74 -4.30 -12.77
CA GLY A 86 -13.88 -4.42 -11.32
C GLY A 86 -12.73 -5.19 -10.66
N TRP A 87 -12.41 -4.80 -9.45
CA TRP A 87 -11.56 -5.54 -8.51
C TRP A 87 -12.42 -6.02 -7.35
N ASN A 88 -12.52 -7.33 -7.20
CA ASN A 88 -13.34 -7.96 -6.18
C ASN A 88 -12.47 -8.69 -5.16
N CYS A 89 -12.94 -8.78 -3.92
CA CYS A 89 -12.28 -9.58 -2.91
C CYS A 89 -12.24 -11.05 -3.34
N SER A 90 -11.06 -11.67 -3.31
CA SER A 90 -10.88 -13.07 -3.71
C SER A 90 -11.66 -14.07 -2.83
N ARG A 91 -12.01 -13.69 -1.60
CA ARG A 91 -12.69 -14.55 -0.62
C ARG A 91 -14.20 -14.42 -0.63
N CYS A 92 -14.73 -13.19 -0.59
CA CYS A 92 -16.17 -12.92 -0.44
C CYS A 92 -16.82 -12.25 -1.66
N ASP A 93 -16.06 -12.00 -2.72
CA ASP A 93 -16.51 -11.40 -3.98
C ASP A 93 -17.11 -9.98 -3.89
N VAL A 94 -16.97 -9.31 -2.75
CA VAL A 94 -17.40 -7.92 -2.61
C VAL A 94 -16.54 -7.01 -3.50
N PRO A 95 -17.14 -6.03 -4.20
CA PRO A 95 -16.40 -5.04 -4.96
C PRO A 95 -15.53 -4.17 -4.05
N ILE A 96 -14.24 -4.08 -4.36
CA ILE A 96 -13.26 -3.31 -3.60
C ILE A 96 -12.79 -2.08 -4.38
N GLY A 97 -12.68 -2.20 -5.69
CA GLY A 97 -12.18 -1.14 -6.54
C GLY A 97 -12.45 -1.42 -8.01
N TYR A 98 -11.86 -0.60 -8.86
CA TYR A 98 -11.87 -0.79 -10.31
C TYR A 98 -10.68 -0.08 -10.95
N ASP A 99 -10.39 -0.44 -12.20
CA ASP A 99 -9.51 0.33 -13.09
C ASP A 99 -10.20 0.48 -14.46
N GLN A 100 -9.53 1.07 -15.45
CA GLN A 100 -10.11 1.26 -16.79
C GLN A 100 -9.82 0.11 -17.77
N GLY A 101 -9.05 -0.90 -17.36
CA GLY A 101 -8.70 -2.04 -18.19
C GLY A 101 -7.68 -1.76 -19.29
N ASP A 102 -7.08 -0.58 -19.30
CA ASP A 102 -6.05 -0.16 -20.25
C ASP A 102 -4.71 -0.03 -19.54
N ASP A 103 -3.64 -0.55 -20.14
CA ASP A 103 -2.28 -0.45 -19.62
C ASP A 103 -1.73 0.98 -19.72
N SER A 104 -2.38 1.85 -20.51
CA SER A 104 -1.99 3.24 -20.76
C SER A 104 -2.35 4.18 -19.59
N GLU A 105 -3.38 3.86 -18.80
CA GLU A 105 -3.82 4.62 -17.64
C GLU A 105 -3.72 3.77 -16.37
N PRO A 106 -2.55 3.74 -15.69
CA PRO A 106 -2.29 2.81 -14.59
C PRO A 106 -2.89 3.31 -13.26
N TYR A 107 -4.14 3.76 -13.31
CA TYR A 107 -4.89 4.21 -12.15
C TYR A 107 -5.76 3.09 -11.61
N VAL A 108 -5.59 2.80 -10.33
CA VAL A 108 -6.48 1.91 -9.58
C VAL A 108 -7.30 2.76 -8.62
N TYR A 109 -8.62 2.63 -8.71
CA TYR A 109 -9.58 3.34 -7.89
C TYR A 109 -10.10 2.40 -6.80
N ILE A 110 -9.85 2.73 -5.54
CA ILE A 110 -10.35 1.95 -4.39
C ILE A 110 -11.60 2.62 -3.85
N LEU A 111 -12.69 1.86 -3.75
CA LEU A 111 -13.97 2.37 -3.27
C LEU A 111 -13.87 2.82 -1.81
N GLU A 112 -14.55 3.92 -1.49
CA GLU A 112 -14.70 4.35 -0.11
C GLU A 112 -15.40 3.26 0.71
N ASN A 113 -14.94 3.03 1.93
CA ASN A 113 -15.47 2.05 2.88
C ASN A 113 -15.40 0.57 2.46
N ALA A 114 -14.78 0.24 1.32
CA ALA A 114 -14.58 -1.16 0.94
C ALA A 114 -13.45 -1.85 1.73
N VAL A 115 -12.55 -1.05 2.32
CA VAL A 115 -11.39 -1.53 3.05
C VAL A 115 -11.20 -0.83 4.40
N GLN A 116 -10.61 -1.56 5.34
CA GLN A 116 -10.18 -1.08 6.65
C GLN A 116 -8.67 -1.26 6.83
N ALA A 117 -8.04 -0.31 7.50
CA ALA A 117 -6.66 -0.46 7.94
C ALA A 117 -6.57 -1.45 9.12
N SER A 118 -5.44 -2.15 9.29
CA SER A 118 -5.19 -2.88 10.53
C SER A 118 -5.19 -1.90 11.71
N SER A 119 -6.09 -2.12 12.67
CA SER A 119 -6.23 -1.32 13.89
C SER A 119 -5.10 -1.53 14.91
N SER A 120 -4.20 -2.49 14.69
CA SER A 120 -3.12 -2.82 15.61
C SER A 120 -1.92 -3.41 14.88
N GLY A 121 -0.74 -2.83 15.07
CA GLY A 121 0.53 -3.35 14.54
C GLY A 121 1.24 -2.42 13.56
N GLU A 122 1.15 -1.11 13.79
CA GLU A 122 2.26 -0.26 13.37
C GLU A 122 3.50 -0.71 14.16
N ARG A 123 4.69 -0.62 13.56
CA ARG A 123 5.97 -0.91 14.21
C ARG A 123 6.08 -0.09 15.51
N GLU A 124 5.59 -0.63 16.61
CA GLU A 124 5.68 -0.01 17.93
C GLU A 124 7.09 -0.26 18.45
N ALA A 125 7.79 0.81 18.77
CA ALA A 125 9.00 0.71 19.56
C ALA A 125 8.61 0.08 20.91
N GLY A 126 9.04 -1.15 21.15
CA GLY A 126 8.90 -1.75 22.46
C GLY A 126 9.65 -0.91 23.50
N PRO A 127 9.33 -1.05 24.79
CA PRO A 127 10.04 -0.36 25.87
C PRO A 127 11.55 -0.67 25.90
N ASP A 128 11.97 -1.72 25.19
CA ASP A 128 13.35 -2.18 24.95
C ASP A 128 14.01 -1.56 23.70
N GLY A 129 13.35 -0.62 23.01
CA GLY A 129 13.84 -0.01 21.77
C GLY A 129 13.80 -0.95 20.56
N LYS A 130 13.26 -2.17 20.72
CA LYS A 130 13.13 -3.14 19.62
C LYS A 130 11.82 -2.95 18.88
N VAL A 131 11.90 -2.83 17.56
CA VAL A 131 10.74 -2.85 16.69
C VAL A 131 10.23 -4.28 16.57
N ARG A 132 8.99 -4.53 17.00
CA ARG A 132 8.33 -5.84 16.83
C ARG A 132 7.33 -5.75 15.70
N ASP A 133 7.51 -6.60 14.69
CA ASP A 133 6.57 -6.72 13.58
C ASP A 133 5.46 -7.71 13.95
N LYS A 134 4.23 -7.20 14.11
CA LYS A 134 3.05 -8.02 14.45
C LYS A 134 2.30 -8.51 13.20
N ARG A 135 2.83 -8.28 11.99
CA ARG A 135 2.18 -8.71 10.73
C ARG A 135 2.19 -10.24 10.61
N PRO A 136 1.12 -10.87 10.08
CA PRO A 136 1.13 -12.28 9.73
C PRO A 136 2.30 -12.62 8.77
N SER A 137 2.95 -13.78 8.95
CA SER A 137 4.17 -14.14 8.20
C SER A 137 4.01 -14.13 6.68
N ALA A 138 2.85 -14.52 6.15
CA ALA A 138 2.55 -14.47 4.71
C ALA A 138 2.50 -13.03 4.16
N LEU A 139 2.03 -12.09 4.99
CA LEU A 139 1.99 -10.67 4.68
C LEU A 139 3.39 -10.04 4.77
N GLN A 140 4.23 -10.53 5.69
CA GLN A 140 5.61 -10.10 5.87
C GLN A 140 6.45 -10.37 4.62
N ALA A 141 6.43 -11.60 4.10
CA ALA A 141 7.18 -11.97 2.88
C ALA A 141 6.74 -11.13 1.67
N THR A 142 5.43 -10.89 1.54
CA THR A 142 4.87 -10.05 0.48
C THR A 142 5.33 -8.60 0.60
N ALA A 143 5.32 -8.05 1.82
CA ALA A 143 5.78 -6.70 2.08
C ALA A 143 7.28 -6.54 1.80
N ASP A 144 8.09 -7.50 2.22
CA ASP A 144 9.55 -7.49 2.01
C ASP A 144 9.91 -7.59 0.52
N GLN A 145 9.17 -8.39 -0.24
CA GLN A 145 9.30 -8.45 -1.70
C GLN A 145 9.03 -7.08 -2.34
N LEU A 146 7.93 -6.41 -1.98
CA LEU A 146 7.59 -5.09 -2.52
C LEU A 146 8.63 -4.04 -2.17
N ILE A 147 9.18 -4.09 -0.96
CA ILE A 147 10.26 -3.19 -0.55
C ILE A 147 11.49 -3.41 -1.44
N ARG A 148 11.88 -4.66 -1.68
CA ARG A 148 13.02 -5.01 -2.54
C ARG A 148 12.81 -4.51 -3.97
N GLU A 149 11.67 -4.80 -4.58
CA GLU A 149 11.33 -4.36 -5.94
C GLU A 149 11.32 -2.83 -6.06
N SER A 150 10.83 -2.13 -5.03
CA SER A 150 10.86 -0.66 -5.03
C SER A 150 12.29 -0.11 -4.99
N LYS A 151 13.21 -0.76 -4.25
CA LYS A 151 14.62 -0.36 -4.18
C LYS A 151 15.34 -0.59 -5.51
N GLU A 152 15.05 -1.70 -6.17
CA GLU A 152 15.59 -2.02 -7.49
C GLU A 152 15.10 -1.01 -8.55
N ARG A 153 13.81 -0.65 -8.54
CA ARG A 153 13.27 0.37 -9.45
C ARG A 153 13.95 1.73 -9.27
N VAL A 154 14.15 2.17 -8.02
CA VAL A 154 14.87 3.43 -7.74
C VAL A 154 16.31 3.36 -8.22
N ARG A 155 16.99 2.21 -8.08
CA ARG A 155 18.37 2.04 -8.55
C ARG A 155 18.50 2.04 -10.08
N LEU A 156 17.51 1.53 -10.80
CA LEU A 156 17.55 1.43 -12.27
C LEU A 156 17.16 2.72 -12.99
N TYR A 157 16.32 3.56 -12.37
CA TYR A 157 15.71 4.72 -13.02
C TYR A 157 15.87 6.05 -12.27
N GLY A 158 16.60 6.07 -11.15
CA GLY A 158 16.95 7.26 -10.37
C GLY A 158 18.44 7.55 -10.43
#